data_AF-K0NRH1-F1
#
_entry.id   AF-K0NRH1-F1
#
_cell.length_a   1.000
_cell.length_b   1.000
_cell.length_c   1.000
_cell.angle_alpha   90.00
_cell.angle_beta   90.00
_cell.angle_gamma   90.00
#
_symmetry.space_group_name_H-M   'P 1'
#
loop_
_entity.id
_entity.type
_entity.pdbx_description
1 polymer ?
#
loop_
_entity_poly.entity_id
_entity_poly.type
_entity_poly.pdbx_seq_one_letter_code
_entity_poly.pdbx_strand_id
1 'polypeptide(L)'
;MNAFRVDLDCDIYITGSNSALLSGDLATLLAGRYVELHVYPLSFKEYYDFKKGRPETAYQLFLNYVKDGGFPLIAMSEDEDVKQSIKQGIIDSVVLKDIVMRANIRDASTIIKLTEYLMSEVGNTINPNKIANTLRSNQVRISVPTVNNYLTLLTRAYVFYRAEKYDLRGKKYLQGKDKYYTVDTGLRNTLINKSGRDNFGNQLENIVYLELLRRGYRVTIGDYEGSKIDFVARKSGEVVYYQVTQRLPDNSTRETDNLRYIPDGYKKVVLTLNMFDAGSVDGIEIKYVVDWMLEA
;
A
#
# COMPACT_ATOMS: atom_id res chain seq x y z
N MET A 1 8.99 -2.54 32.76
CA MET A 1 8.25 -3.68 32.17
C MET A 1 8.40 -4.95 32.98
N ASN A 2 9.60 -5.51 33.15
CA ASN A 2 9.75 -6.77 33.92
C ASN A 2 9.24 -6.67 35.35
N ALA A 3 9.41 -5.53 36.03
CA ALA A 3 8.86 -5.30 37.37
C ALA A 3 7.32 -5.46 37.45
N PHE A 4 6.57 -5.05 36.41
CA PHE A 4 5.11 -5.21 36.40
C PHE A 4 4.68 -6.69 36.29
N ARG A 5 5.48 -7.53 35.63
CA ARG A 5 5.21 -8.98 35.50
C ARG A 5 5.63 -9.79 36.73
N VAL A 6 6.33 -9.17 37.69
CA VAL A 6 6.64 -9.80 38.98
C VAL A 6 5.42 -9.75 39.91
N ASP A 7 4.66 -8.65 39.86
CA ASP A 7 3.52 -8.42 40.75
C ASP A 7 2.16 -8.79 40.11
N LEU A 8 2.09 -8.86 38.77
CA LEU A 8 0.84 -9.12 38.03
C LEU A 8 1.08 -10.12 36.89
N ASP A 9 0.20 -11.13 36.81
CA ASP A 9 0.09 -11.98 35.62
C ASP A 9 -0.68 -11.21 34.53
N CYS A 10 0.06 -10.56 33.62
CA CYS A 10 -0.53 -9.69 32.60
C CYS A 10 0.25 -9.67 31.27
N ASP A 11 -0.48 -9.31 30.22
CA ASP A 11 0.05 -8.92 28.92
C ASP A 11 0.12 -7.38 28.81
N ILE A 12 1.19 -6.88 28.17
CA ILE A 12 1.41 -5.45 27.98
C ILE A 12 1.28 -5.11 26.50
N TYR A 13 0.31 -4.27 26.18
CA TYR A 13 0.08 -3.76 24.83
C TYR A 13 0.49 -2.29 24.75
N ILE A 14 1.30 -1.95 23.74
CA ILE A 14 1.67 -0.57 23.42
C ILE A 14 1.18 -0.28 22.01
N THR A 15 0.40 0.78 21.86
CA THR A 15 -0.16 1.18 20.57
C THR A 15 0.36 2.55 20.17
N GLY A 16 0.50 2.79 18.87
CA GLY A 16 0.42 4.15 18.35
C GLY A 16 0.44 4.23 16.83
N SER A 17 0.27 5.46 16.35
CA SER A 17 -0.04 5.78 14.96
C SER A 17 1.18 5.83 14.03
N ASN A 18 2.39 5.57 14.54
CA ASN A 18 3.63 5.62 13.75
C ASN A 18 4.69 4.67 14.30
N SER A 19 5.67 4.38 13.44
CA SER A 19 6.80 3.48 13.75
C SER A 19 7.78 4.03 14.79
N ALA A 20 7.63 5.30 15.23
CA ALA A 20 8.60 5.92 16.12
C ALA A 20 8.60 5.32 17.54
N LEU A 21 7.44 4.82 18.00
CA LEU A 21 7.27 4.17 19.31
C LEU A 21 8.21 2.98 19.51
N LEU A 22 8.52 2.25 18.43
CA LEU A 22 9.42 1.11 18.41
C LEU A 22 10.73 1.42 17.66
N SER A 23 11.12 2.69 17.59
CA SER A 23 12.37 3.11 16.94
C SER A 23 13.39 3.64 17.95
N GLY A 24 14.68 3.52 17.63
CA GLY A 24 15.77 4.06 18.45
C GLY A 24 15.95 3.32 19.78
N ASP A 25 16.07 4.08 20.87
CA ASP A 25 16.46 3.56 22.18
C ASP A 25 15.43 2.58 22.77
N LEU A 26 14.12 2.82 22.55
CA LEU A 26 13.04 1.93 23.00
C LEU A 26 13.10 0.56 22.33
N ALA A 27 13.37 0.52 21.03
CA ALA A 27 13.58 -0.72 20.28
C ALA A 27 14.77 -1.52 20.82
N THR A 28 15.84 -0.79 21.16
CA THR A 28 17.07 -1.37 21.72
C THR A 28 16.82 -1.97 23.10
N LEU A 29 16.05 -1.30 23.95
CA LEU A 29 15.69 -1.77 25.29
C LEU A 29 14.74 -2.98 25.27
N LEU A 30 13.92 -3.10 24.22
CA LEU A 30 12.95 -4.18 24.05
C LEU A 30 13.41 -5.28 23.09
N ALA A 31 14.64 -5.22 22.56
CA ALA A 31 15.13 -6.06 21.47
C ALA A 31 14.81 -7.56 21.67
N GLY A 32 13.98 -8.09 20.78
CA GLY A 32 13.55 -9.51 20.76
C GLY A 32 12.49 -9.89 21.80
N ARG A 33 11.97 -8.94 22.59
CA ARG A 33 10.98 -9.19 23.67
C ARG A 33 9.61 -8.56 23.40
N TYR A 34 9.32 -8.23 22.16
CA TYR A 34 8.02 -7.74 21.73
C TYR A 34 7.60 -8.44 20.45
N VAL A 35 6.29 -8.50 20.24
CA VAL A 35 5.69 -8.87 18.96
C VAL A 35 5.05 -7.61 18.41
N GLU A 36 5.43 -7.24 17.19
CA GLU A 36 4.84 -6.09 16.50
C GLU A 36 3.62 -6.54 15.70
N LEU A 37 2.49 -5.90 15.95
CA LEU A 37 1.25 -6.13 15.23
C LEU A 37 0.93 -4.88 14.40
N HIS A 38 1.02 -5.02 13.09
CA HIS A 38 0.66 -3.96 12.16
C HIS A 38 -0.86 -3.94 11.98
N VAL A 39 -1.50 -2.86 12.41
CA VAL A 39 -2.93 -2.63 12.21
C VAL A 39 -3.12 -1.70 11.02
N TYR A 40 -3.83 -2.18 10.02
CA TYR A 40 -4.15 -1.45 8.80
C TYR A 40 -5.63 -1.04 8.80
N PRO A 41 -6.09 -0.19 7.86
CA PRO A 41 -7.52 -0.07 7.59
C PRO A 41 -8.15 -1.44 7.29
N LEU A 42 -9.48 -1.54 7.39
CA LEU A 42 -10.20 -2.78 7.15
C LEU A 42 -9.75 -3.41 5.83
N SER A 43 -9.51 -4.71 5.82
CA SER A 43 -9.40 -5.47 4.58
C SER A 43 -10.69 -5.36 3.78
N PHE A 44 -10.66 -5.68 2.49
CA PHE A 44 -11.89 -5.74 1.72
C PHE A 44 -12.87 -6.77 2.30
N LYS A 45 -12.38 -7.91 2.81
CA LYS A 45 -13.22 -8.89 3.49
C LYS A 45 -13.88 -8.33 4.76
N GLU A 46 -13.12 -7.65 5.60
CA GLU A 46 -13.68 -7.02 6.80
C GLU A 46 -14.72 -5.94 6.41
N TYR A 47 -14.41 -5.12 5.40
CA TYR A 47 -15.37 -4.14 4.85
C TYR A 47 -16.64 -4.81 4.33
N TYR A 48 -16.50 -5.92 3.59
CA TYR A 48 -17.62 -6.71 3.09
C TYR A 48 -18.45 -7.27 4.26
N ASP A 49 -17.81 -7.81 5.29
CA ASP A 49 -18.46 -8.34 6.48
C ASP A 49 -19.22 -7.23 7.25
N PHE A 50 -18.67 -6.02 7.35
CA PHE A 50 -19.34 -4.82 7.90
C PHE A 50 -20.60 -4.42 7.13
N LYS A 51 -20.61 -4.67 5.82
CA LYS A 51 -21.70 -4.31 4.90
C LYS A 51 -22.63 -5.49 4.60
N LYS A 52 -22.45 -6.63 5.25
CA LYS A 52 -23.23 -7.84 5.03
C LYS A 52 -24.73 -7.59 5.29
N GLY A 53 -25.58 -8.19 4.47
CA GLY A 53 -27.04 -8.03 4.54
C GLY A 53 -27.60 -6.84 3.76
N ARG A 54 -26.73 -6.09 3.05
CA ARG A 54 -27.13 -5.04 2.12
C ARG A 54 -27.35 -5.58 0.70
N PRO A 55 -28.09 -4.85 -0.16
CA PRO A 55 -28.40 -5.31 -1.51
C PRO A 55 -27.20 -5.31 -2.47
N GLU A 56 -26.12 -4.58 -2.15
CA GLU A 56 -24.94 -4.48 -3.00
C GLU A 56 -24.21 -5.82 -3.18
N THR A 57 -23.81 -6.11 -4.42
CA THR A 57 -22.95 -7.24 -4.72
C THR A 57 -21.54 -7.02 -4.18
N ALA A 58 -20.75 -8.09 -4.04
CA ALA A 58 -19.34 -7.99 -3.64
C ALA A 58 -18.56 -7.04 -4.56
N TYR A 59 -18.83 -7.06 -5.88
CA TYR A 59 -18.20 -6.13 -6.82
C TYR A 59 -18.60 -4.67 -6.56
N GLN A 60 -19.87 -4.39 -6.30
CA GLN A 60 -20.33 -3.02 -5.96
C GLN A 60 -19.68 -2.52 -4.66
N LEU A 61 -19.62 -3.38 -3.64
CA LEU A 61 -18.92 -3.08 -2.40
C LEU A 61 -17.42 -2.87 -2.62
N PHE A 62 -16.80 -3.62 -3.53
CA PHE A 62 -15.40 -3.42 -3.91
C PHE A 62 -15.18 -2.04 -4.55
N LEU A 63 -16.06 -1.61 -5.45
CA LEU A 63 -16.00 -0.26 -6.03
C LEU A 63 -16.15 0.84 -4.97
N ASN A 64 -17.05 0.63 -3.99
CA ASN A 64 -17.20 1.53 -2.85
C ASN A 64 -15.94 1.55 -1.98
N TYR A 65 -15.35 0.39 -1.71
CA TYR A 65 -14.09 0.26 -0.97
C TYR A 65 -12.92 0.97 -1.67
N VAL A 66 -12.80 0.86 -3.01
CA VAL A 66 -11.78 1.61 -3.76
C VAL A 66 -11.99 3.12 -3.64
N LYS A 67 -13.25 3.57 -3.77
CA LYS A 67 -13.63 4.99 -3.69
C LYS A 67 -13.42 5.57 -2.29
N ASP A 68 -13.89 4.88 -1.27
CA ASP A 68 -14.04 5.41 0.08
C ASP A 68 -12.94 4.97 1.05
N GLY A 69 -12.22 3.89 0.73
CA GLY A 69 -11.21 3.31 1.60
C GLY A 69 -11.77 2.35 2.64
N GLY A 70 -10.86 1.82 3.45
CA GLY A 70 -11.12 0.83 4.49
C GLY A 70 -11.12 1.40 5.92
N PHE A 71 -10.96 2.71 6.12
CA PHE A 71 -10.97 3.25 7.49
C PHE A 71 -12.32 2.96 8.19
N PRO A 72 -12.34 2.38 9.40
CA PRO A 72 -13.58 1.93 10.05
C PRO A 72 -14.66 3.02 10.17
N LEU A 73 -14.28 4.24 10.56
CA LEU A 73 -15.23 5.35 10.72
C LEU A 73 -15.88 5.76 9.37
N ILE A 74 -15.15 5.62 8.27
CA ILE A 74 -15.70 5.88 6.92
C ILE A 74 -16.66 4.75 6.55
N ALA A 75 -16.25 3.49 6.78
CA ALA A 75 -17.07 2.32 6.49
C ALA A 75 -18.38 2.28 7.29
N MET A 76 -18.43 2.89 8.47
CA MET A 76 -19.65 2.99 9.30
C MET A 76 -20.62 4.09 8.84
N SER A 77 -20.17 5.06 8.05
CA SER A 77 -21.00 6.18 7.59
C SER A 77 -21.71 5.85 6.27
N GLU A 78 -22.97 6.25 6.14
CA GLU A 78 -23.72 6.24 4.87
C GLU A 78 -23.75 7.60 4.20
N ASP A 79 -23.60 8.67 4.98
CA ASP A 79 -23.62 10.03 4.50
C ASP A 79 -22.27 10.39 3.85
N GLU A 80 -22.31 10.81 2.59
CA GLU A 80 -21.13 11.13 1.79
C GLU A 80 -20.38 12.36 2.29
N ASP A 81 -21.09 13.39 2.79
CA ASP A 81 -20.46 14.61 3.33
C ASP A 81 -19.75 14.30 4.66
N VAL A 82 -20.36 13.43 5.47
CA VAL A 82 -19.72 12.91 6.69
C VAL A 82 -18.47 12.09 6.35
N LYS A 83 -18.54 11.20 5.35
CA LYS A 83 -17.36 10.43 4.89
C LYS A 83 -16.24 11.36 4.44
N GLN A 84 -16.54 12.39 3.64
CA GLN A 84 -15.53 13.34 3.18
C GLN A 84 -14.91 14.12 4.35
N SER A 85 -15.72 14.56 5.31
CA SER A 85 -15.25 15.25 6.51
C SER A 85 -14.32 14.37 7.35
N ILE A 86 -14.65 13.09 7.51
CA ILE A 86 -13.79 12.12 8.22
C ILE A 86 -12.46 11.93 7.47
N LYS A 87 -12.50 11.72 6.15
CA LYS A 87 -11.28 11.57 5.32
C LYS A 87 -10.36 12.78 5.46
N GLN A 88 -10.92 13.99 5.37
CA GLN A 88 -10.15 15.22 5.53
C GLN A 88 -9.55 15.33 6.93
N GLY A 89 -10.33 15.03 7.98
CA GLY A 89 -9.83 15.03 9.35
C GLY A 89 -8.71 14.02 9.59
N ILE A 90 -8.76 12.85 8.96
CA ILE A 90 -7.68 11.84 9.01
C ILE A 90 -6.42 12.39 8.31
N ILE A 91 -6.56 12.92 7.09
CA ILE A 91 -5.46 13.54 6.34
C ILE A 91 -4.78 14.63 7.16
N ASP A 92 -5.57 15.56 7.72
CA ASP A 92 -5.05 16.68 8.51
C ASP A 92 -4.32 16.19 9.76
N SER A 93 -4.88 15.22 10.48
CA SER A 93 -4.24 14.64 11.66
C SER A 93 -2.92 13.93 11.30
N VAL A 94 -2.93 13.05 10.29
CA VAL A 94 -1.75 12.25 9.95
C VAL A 94 -0.65 13.10 9.31
N VAL A 95 -0.98 13.92 8.31
CA VAL A 95 -0.01 14.71 7.55
C VAL A 95 0.46 15.92 8.35
N LEU A 96 -0.45 16.69 8.95
CA LEU A 96 -0.08 17.94 9.63
C LEU A 96 0.39 17.69 11.06
N LYS A 97 -0.28 16.84 11.83
CA LYS A 97 0.08 16.65 13.24
C LYS A 97 1.23 15.67 13.40
N ASP A 98 1.14 14.49 12.82
CA ASP A 98 2.13 13.43 13.07
C ASP A 98 3.43 13.61 12.28
N ILE A 99 3.39 14.19 11.08
CA ILE A 99 4.59 14.34 10.25
C ILE A 99 5.23 15.72 10.43
N VAL A 100 4.48 16.81 10.23
CA VAL A 100 5.06 18.17 10.28
C VAL A 100 5.51 18.54 11.70
N MET A 101 4.66 18.34 12.71
CA MET A 101 4.99 18.77 14.08
C MET A 101 6.09 17.91 14.72
N ARG A 102 6.05 16.58 14.54
CA ARG A 102 7.03 15.68 15.20
C ARG A 102 8.41 15.70 14.56
N ALA A 103 8.49 15.85 13.23
CA ALA A 103 9.78 15.90 12.54
C ALA A 103 10.41 17.31 12.53
N ASN A 104 9.83 18.26 13.29
CA ASN A 104 10.28 19.66 13.39
C ASN A 104 10.52 20.28 12.01
N ILE A 105 9.63 19.99 11.07
CA ILE A 105 9.77 20.41 9.68
C ILE A 105 9.48 21.91 9.60
N ARG A 106 10.52 22.70 9.29
CA ARG A 106 10.41 24.16 9.15
C ARG A 106 9.50 24.58 7.99
N ASP A 107 9.38 23.74 6.96
CA ASP A 107 8.57 24.00 5.77
C ASP A 107 7.51 22.91 5.58
N ALA A 108 6.40 23.07 6.32
CA ALA A 108 5.23 22.22 6.24
C ALA A 108 4.63 22.16 4.83
N SER A 109 4.70 23.27 4.09
CA SER A 109 4.09 23.38 2.77
C SER A 109 4.73 22.43 1.76
N THR A 110 6.05 22.24 1.85
CA THR A 110 6.78 21.37 0.94
C THR A 110 6.44 19.89 1.16
N ILE A 111 6.27 19.43 2.40
CA ILE A 111 5.92 18.03 2.64
C ILE A 111 4.47 17.72 2.27
N ILE A 112 3.55 18.68 2.44
CA ILE A 112 2.17 18.55 1.95
C ILE A 112 2.16 18.38 0.43
N LYS A 113 2.84 19.26 -0.31
CA LYS A 113 2.97 19.15 -1.78
C LYS A 113 3.62 17.84 -2.24
N LEU A 114 4.60 17.35 -1.50
CA LEU A 114 5.20 16.04 -1.78
C LEU A 114 4.21 14.90 -1.54
N THR A 115 3.41 14.99 -0.48
CA THR A 115 2.38 14.00 -0.15
C THR A 115 1.32 13.95 -1.25
N GLU A 116 0.84 15.11 -1.70
CA GLU A 116 -0.09 15.24 -2.84
C GLU A 116 0.51 14.64 -4.13
N TYR A 117 1.78 14.96 -4.44
CA TYR A 117 2.48 14.39 -5.58
C TYR A 117 2.53 12.86 -5.51
N LEU A 118 2.92 12.30 -4.37
CA LEU A 118 3.01 10.85 -4.19
C LEU A 118 1.64 10.17 -4.28
N MET A 119 0.59 10.78 -3.72
CA MET A 119 -0.78 10.29 -3.86
C MET A 119 -1.22 10.24 -5.34
N SER A 120 -0.82 11.23 -6.14
CA SER A 120 -1.11 11.25 -7.58
C SER A 120 -0.35 10.18 -8.37
N GLU A 121 0.82 9.76 -7.86
CA GLU A 121 1.74 8.79 -8.48
C GLU A 121 1.70 7.40 -7.81
N VAL A 122 0.67 7.11 -7.02
CA VAL A 122 0.46 5.77 -6.43
C VAL A 122 0.51 4.70 -7.53
N GLY A 123 1.24 3.61 -7.27
CA GLY A 123 1.45 2.54 -8.25
C GLY A 123 2.46 2.86 -9.37
N ASN A 124 2.97 4.09 -9.45
CA ASN A 124 4.04 4.44 -10.39
C ASN A 124 5.42 4.38 -9.72
N THR A 125 6.44 4.16 -10.53
CA THR A 125 7.83 4.21 -10.08
C THR A 125 8.21 5.64 -9.72
N ILE A 126 8.72 5.83 -8.50
CA ILE A 126 9.17 7.11 -8.00
C ILE A 126 10.67 7.28 -8.20
N ASN A 127 11.05 8.38 -8.84
CA ASN A 127 12.43 8.83 -8.93
C ASN A 127 12.60 10.14 -8.13
N PRO A 128 13.33 10.14 -7.00
CA PRO A 128 13.53 11.33 -6.17
C PRO A 128 14.08 12.55 -6.91
N ASN A 129 14.90 12.35 -7.95
CA ASN A 129 15.39 13.44 -8.80
C ASN A 129 14.26 14.06 -9.61
N LYS A 130 13.37 13.24 -10.19
CA LYS A 130 12.20 13.72 -10.93
C LYS A 130 11.29 14.52 -10.03
N ILE A 131 11.03 14.02 -8.81
CA ILE A 131 10.23 14.75 -7.81
C ILE A 131 10.85 16.12 -7.50
N ALA A 132 12.14 16.14 -7.16
CA ALA A 132 12.81 17.39 -6.81
C ALA A 132 12.73 18.41 -7.98
N ASN A 133 12.89 17.95 -9.22
CA ASN A 133 12.79 18.80 -10.40
C ASN A 133 11.36 19.33 -10.61
N THR A 134 10.33 18.49 -10.48
CA THR A 134 8.92 18.90 -10.58
C THR A 134 8.52 19.89 -9.47
N LEU A 135 8.99 19.68 -8.25
CA LEU A 135 8.74 20.62 -7.15
C LEU A 135 9.45 21.95 -7.38
N ARG A 136 10.70 21.93 -7.87
CA ARG A 136 11.44 23.16 -8.23
C ARG A 136 10.79 23.95 -9.35
N SER A 137 10.24 23.27 -10.38
CA SER A 137 9.49 23.96 -11.44
C SER A 137 8.22 24.64 -10.91
N ASN A 138 7.64 24.11 -9.83
CA ASN A 138 6.53 24.72 -9.09
C ASN A 138 7.01 25.68 -7.98
N GLN A 139 8.21 26.25 -8.13
CA GLN A 139 8.82 27.25 -7.25
C GLN A 139 9.08 26.78 -5.81
N VAL A 140 9.14 25.46 -5.56
CA VAL A 140 9.48 24.90 -4.26
C VAL A 140 10.98 24.65 -4.17
N ARG A 141 11.66 25.27 -3.19
CA ARG A 141 13.10 25.08 -2.97
C ARG A 141 13.35 23.78 -2.22
N ILE A 142 13.66 22.71 -2.95
CA ILE A 142 13.93 21.39 -2.35
C ILE A 142 15.17 20.72 -2.94
N SER A 143 15.89 19.96 -2.11
CA SER A 143 17.02 19.11 -2.52
C SER A 143 16.60 17.64 -2.63
N VAL A 144 17.31 16.84 -3.43
CA VAL A 144 17.05 15.39 -3.53
C VAL A 144 17.22 14.67 -2.18
N PRO A 145 18.25 14.96 -1.36
CA PRO A 145 18.32 14.46 0.02
C PRO A 145 17.09 14.80 0.85
N THR A 146 16.56 16.02 0.73
CA THR A 146 15.32 16.42 1.43
C THR A 146 14.11 15.59 0.97
N VAL A 147 13.97 15.35 -0.34
CA VAL A 147 12.92 14.45 -0.86
C VAL A 147 13.03 13.06 -0.25
N ASN A 148 14.22 12.46 -0.23
CA ASN A 148 14.43 11.13 0.34
C ASN A 148 14.11 11.08 1.84
N ASN A 149 14.48 12.12 2.59
CA ASN A 149 14.13 12.24 4.00
C ASN A 149 12.61 12.29 4.18
N TYR A 150 11.91 13.09 3.38
CA TYR A 150 10.45 13.18 3.48
C TYR A 150 9.75 11.88 3.05
N LEU A 151 10.23 11.18 2.03
CA LEU A 151 9.76 9.83 1.68
C LEU A 151 9.91 8.86 2.87
N THR A 152 11.03 8.95 3.59
CA THR A 152 11.28 8.16 4.80
C THR A 152 10.32 8.54 5.93
N LEU A 153 10.04 9.83 6.13
CA LEU A 153 9.09 10.27 7.15
C LEU A 153 7.66 9.81 6.84
N LEU A 154 7.23 9.95 5.58
CA LEU A 154 5.91 9.54 5.11
C LEU A 154 5.68 8.02 5.24
N THR A 155 6.73 7.23 5.04
CA THR A 155 6.66 5.78 5.24
C THR A 155 6.68 5.40 6.73
N ARG A 156 7.47 6.09 7.55
CA ARG A 156 7.49 5.89 9.01
C ARG A 156 6.18 6.27 9.70
N ALA A 157 5.45 7.22 9.13
CA ALA A 157 4.12 7.63 9.58
C ALA A 157 2.99 6.75 9.02
N TYR A 158 3.31 5.65 8.33
CA TYR A 158 2.36 4.73 7.72
C TYR A 158 1.37 5.39 6.74
N VAL A 159 1.71 6.54 6.14
CA VAL A 159 0.91 7.15 5.06
C VAL A 159 1.13 6.40 3.76
N PHE A 160 2.39 6.00 3.53
CA PHE A 160 2.79 5.21 2.39
C PHE A 160 3.56 3.97 2.83
N TYR A 161 3.48 2.93 2.01
CA TYR A 161 4.28 1.74 2.10
C TYR A 161 5.15 1.64 0.85
N ARG A 162 6.45 1.45 1.06
CA ARG A 162 7.44 1.38 -0.01
C ARG A 162 7.59 -0.06 -0.50
N ALA A 163 7.37 -0.26 -1.79
CA ALA A 163 7.66 -1.52 -2.48
C ALA A 163 8.98 -1.37 -3.24
N GLU A 164 10.03 -1.98 -2.71
CA GLU A 164 11.38 -1.90 -3.28
C GLU A 164 11.45 -2.61 -4.64
N LYS A 165 12.19 -2.04 -5.59
CA LYS A 165 12.43 -2.70 -6.87
C LYS A 165 13.52 -3.76 -6.76
N TYR A 166 13.21 -4.97 -7.21
CA TYR A 166 14.11 -6.13 -7.19
C TYR A 166 14.35 -6.68 -8.60
N ASP A 167 15.61 -6.71 -9.01
CA ASP A 167 16.08 -7.39 -10.22
C ASP A 167 16.24 -8.88 -9.92
N LEU A 168 15.36 -9.70 -10.50
CA LEU A 168 15.33 -11.14 -10.27
C LEU A 168 16.57 -11.84 -10.87
N ARG A 169 17.02 -11.39 -12.04
CA ARG A 169 18.18 -11.97 -12.73
C ARG A 169 19.48 -11.57 -12.04
N GLY A 170 19.64 -10.28 -11.77
CA GLY A 170 20.80 -9.72 -11.08
C GLY A 170 20.81 -9.98 -9.58
N LYS A 171 19.72 -10.52 -9.02
CA LYS A 171 19.52 -10.81 -7.58
C LYS A 171 19.88 -9.63 -6.69
N LYS A 172 19.41 -8.44 -7.05
CA LYS A 172 19.76 -7.19 -6.37
C LYS A 172 18.60 -6.21 -6.33
N TYR A 173 18.62 -5.35 -5.30
CA TYR A 173 17.71 -4.22 -5.22
C TYR A 173 18.18 -3.09 -6.15
N LEU A 174 17.25 -2.47 -6.87
CA LEU A 174 17.52 -1.36 -7.77
C LEU A 174 17.15 -0.04 -7.10
N GLN A 175 18.15 0.77 -6.78
CA GLN A 175 17.94 2.06 -6.11
C GLN A 175 17.16 3.05 -7.00
N GLY A 176 16.29 3.84 -6.36
CA GLY A 176 15.64 5.01 -6.98
C GLY A 176 14.53 4.69 -7.98
N LYS A 177 13.97 3.47 -7.93
CA LYS A 177 12.84 3.03 -8.79
C LYS A 177 11.77 2.26 -8.02
N ASP A 178 11.56 2.62 -6.76
CA ASP A 178 10.56 1.97 -5.92
C ASP A 178 9.15 2.50 -6.23
N LYS A 179 8.14 1.69 -5.95
CA LYS A 179 6.74 2.16 -5.91
C LYS A 179 6.37 2.51 -4.48
N TYR A 180 5.48 3.49 -4.31
CA TYR A 180 4.91 3.86 -3.02
C TYR A 180 3.40 3.70 -3.10
N TYR A 181 2.83 2.92 -2.20
CA TYR A 181 1.39 2.65 -2.10
C TYR A 181 0.83 3.36 -0.88
N THR A 182 -0.28 4.07 -1.04
CA THR A 182 -0.96 4.71 0.10
C THR A 182 -1.54 3.66 1.05
N VAL A 183 -1.67 4.00 2.32
CA VAL A 183 -2.37 3.17 3.31
C VAL A 183 -3.85 2.97 2.98
N ASP A 184 -4.44 3.89 2.22
CA ASP A 184 -5.86 3.90 1.92
C ASP A 184 -6.16 4.70 0.64
N THR A 185 -6.92 4.10 -0.28
CA THR A 185 -7.27 4.72 -1.58
C THR A 185 -8.32 5.82 -1.43
N GLY A 186 -9.19 5.75 -0.42
CA GLY A 186 -10.14 6.80 -0.09
C GLY A 186 -9.44 8.09 0.35
N LEU A 187 -8.43 7.98 1.20
CA LEU A 187 -7.60 9.14 1.59
C LEU A 187 -6.86 9.74 0.39
N ARG A 188 -6.30 8.90 -0.49
CA ARG A 188 -5.71 9.36 -1.76
C ARG A 188 -6.74 10.18 -2.53
N ASN A 189 -7.89 9.58 -2.83
CA ASN A 189 -8.93 10.17 -3.68
C ASN A 189 -9.42 11.52 -3.14
N THR A 190 -9.59 11.64 -1.82
CA THR A 190 -9.93 12.91 -1.16
C THR A 190 -8.79 13.93 -1.26
N LEU A 191 -7.55 13.58 -0.91
CA LEU A 191 -6.43 14.53 -0.91
C LEU A 191 -6.18 15.15 -2.29
N ILE A 192 -6.20 14.34 -3.36
CA ILE A 192 -5.95 14.83 -4.71
C ILE A 192 -7.21 15.28 -5.45
N ASN A 193 -8.37 15.27 -4.77
CA ASN A 193 -9.68 15.61 -5.31
C ASN A 193 -9.99 14.86 -6.62
N LYS A 194 -9.89 13.53 -6.60
CA LYS A 194 -10.16 12.65 -7.74
C LYS A 194 -11.22 11.61 -7.40
N SER A 195 -11.93 11.17 -8.43
CA SER A 195 -12.89 10.06 -8.29
C SER A 195 -12.16 8.73 -8.07
N GLY A 196 -12.84 7.76 -7.46
CA GLY A 196 -12.34 6.38 -7.35
C GLY A 196 -12.09 5.68 -8.69
N ARG A 197 -12.45 6.27 -9.83
CA ARG A 197 -12.16 5.73 -11.18
C ARG A 197 -10.84 6.25 -11.78
N ASP A 198 -10.28 7.32 -11.22
CA ASP A 198 -9.00 7.88 -11.67
C ASP A 198 -7.85 6.89 -11.40
N ASN A 199 -7.06 6.55 -12.41
CA ASN A 199 -5.94 5.59 -12.28
C ASN A 199 -6.36 4.28 -11.58
N PHE A 200 -7.53 3.73 -11.94
CA PHE A 200 -8.12 2.59 -11.26
C PHE A 200 -7.22 1.35 -11.22
N GLY A 201 -6.43 1.08 -12.27
CA GLY A 201 -5.45 -0.01 -12.28
C GLY A 201 -4.40 0.15 -11.17
N ASN A 202 -3.86 1.35 -10.99
CA ASN A 202 -2.92 1.65 -9.90
C ASN A 202 -3.57 1.58 -8.52
N GLN A 203 -4.84 1.97 -8.39
CA GLN A 203 -5.57 1.81 -7.12
C GLN A 203 -5.81 0.33 -6.80
N LEU A 204 -6.11 -0.49 -7.82
CA LEU A 204 -6.23 -1.95 -7.68
C LEU A 204 -4.89 -2.56 -7.22
N GLU A 205 -3.78 -2.21 -7.87
CA GLU A 205 -2.43 -2.61 -7.43
C GLU A 205 -2.20 -2.23 -5.97
N ASN A 206 -2.58 -1.02 -5.54
CA ASN A 206 -2.42 -0.58 -4.16
C ASN A 206 -3.18 -1.48 -3.19
N ILE A 207 -4.43 -1.81 -3.50
CA ILE A 207 -5.25 -2.65 -2.62
C ILE A 207 -4.68 -4.06 -2.54
N VAL A 208 -4.26 -4.64 -3.67
CA VAL A 208 -3.56 -5.94 -3.71
C VAL A 208 -2.28 -5.91 -2.89
N TYR A 209 -1.48 -4.85 -3.02
CA TYR A 209 -0.24 -4.69 -2.26
C TYR A 209 -0.50 -4.72 -0.74
N LEU A 210 -1.47 -3.93 -0.26
CA LEU A 210 -1.83 -3.90 1.16
C LEU A 210 -2.37 -5.25 1.65
N GLU A 211 -3.15 -5.94 0.82
CA GLU A 211 -3.67 -7.27 1.14
C GLU A 211 -2.54 -8.31 1.22
N LEU A 212 -1.55 -8.27 0.33
CA LEU A 212 -0.37 -9.13 0.43
C LEU A 212 0.41 -8.87 1.72
N LEU A 213 0.57 -7.60 2.14
CA LEU A 213 1.15 -7.28 3.45
C LEU A 213 0.30 -7.85 4.59
N ARG A 214 -1.03 -7.75 4.52
CA ARG A 214 -1.96 -8.32 5.51
C ARG A 214 -1.77 -9.82 5.69
N ARG A 215 -1.58 -10.53 4.58
CA ARG A 215 -1.32 -11.99 4.57
C ARG A 215 0.08 -12.35 5.09
N GLY A 216 0.88 -11.37 5.49
CA GLY A 216 2.20 -11.55 6.08
C GLY A 216 3.31 -11.76 5.06
N TYR A 217 3.10 -11.38 3.80
CA TYR A 217 4.17 -11.41 2.80
C TYR A 217 5.07 -10.19 2.93
N ARG A 218 6.37 -10.39 2.70
CA ARG A 218 7.27 -9.32 2.28
C ARG A 218 7.11 -9.13 0.78
N VAL A 219 6.80 -7.91 0.36
CA VAL A 219 6.45 -7.61 -1.05
C VAL A 219 7.46 -6.66 -1.67
N THR A 220 7.95 -7.01 -2.86
CA THR A 220 8.81 -6.16 -3.71
C THR A 220 8.20 -6.08 -5.11
N ILE A 221 8.51 -5.04 -5.90
CA ILE A 221 8.18 -5.04 -7.33
C ILE A 221 9.32 -5.71 -8.11
N GLY A 222 9.00 -6.51 -9.13
CA GLY A 222 9.98 -7.31 -9.85
C GLY A 222 10.37 -6.74 -11.21
N ASP A 223 11.60 -7.04 -11.61
CA ASP A 223 12.10 -6.86 -12.97
C ASP A 223 12.81 -8.14 -13.40
N TYR A 224 12.43 -8.66 -14.56
CA TYR A 224 13.09 -9.79 -15.17
C TYR A 224 13.32 -9.49 -16.66
N GLU A 225 14.58 -9.21 -17.01
CA GLU A 225 14.98 -8.88 -18.40
C GLU A 225 14.15 -7.75 -19.03
N GLY A 226 13.74 -6.76 -18.22
CA GLY A 226 12.91 -5.63 -18.66
C GLY A 226 11.40 -5.89 -18.60
N SER A 227 10.97 -7.14 -18.41
CA SER A 227 9.58 -7.46 -18.08
C SER A 227 9.29 -7.06 -16.64
N LYS A 228 8.23 -6.27 -16.45
CA LYS A 228 7.79 -5.79 -15.14
C LYS A 228 6.90 -6.85 -14.50
N ILE A 229 7.16 -7.13 -13.24
CA ILE A 229 6.33 -8.00 -12.40
C ILE A 229 5.77 -7.11 -11.30
N ASP A 230 4.45 -7.01 -11.18
CA ASP A 230 3.85 -6.09 -10.22
C ASP A 230 4.30 -6.41 -8.80
N PHE A 231 4.20 -7.68 -8.38
CA PHE A 231 4.66 -8.10 -7.06
C PHE A 231 5.42 -9.43 -7.05
N VAL A 232 6.47 -9.45 -6.24
CA VAL A 232 7.14 -10.66 -5.77
C VAL A 232 6.91 -10.75 -4.27
N ALA A 233 6.01 -11.63 -3.86
CA ALA A 233 5.60 -11.83 -2.48
C ALA A 233 6.38 -13.01 -1.88
N ARG A 234 6.96 -12.83 -0.69
CA ARG A 234 7.78 -13.85 -0.01
C ARG A 234 7.35 -14.05 1.44
N LYS A 235 7.15 -15.29 1.86
CA LYS A 235 6.77 -15.65 3.23
C LYS A 235 7.26 -17.06 3.56
N SER A 236 8.06 -17.24 4.61
CA SER A 236 8.46 -18.57 5.14
C SER A 236 8.96 -19.58 4.09
N GLY A 237 9.76 -19.13 3.11
CA GLY A 237 10.27 -19.97 2.02
C GLY A 237 9.35 -20.08 0.79
N GLU A 238 8.11 -19.61 0.89
CA GLU A 238 7.22 -19.43 -0.25
C GLU A 238 7.59 -18.18 -1.03
N VAL A 239 7.53 -18.29 -2.36
CA VAL A 239 7.62 -17.17 -3.29
C VAL A 239 6.44 -17.26 -4.25
N VAL A 240 5.73 -16.15 -4.41
CA VAL A 240 4.62 -16.04 -5.37
C VAL A 240 4.82 -14.77 -6.19
N TYR A 241 4.69 -14.90 -7.51
CA TYR A 241 4.69 -13.77 -8.43
C TYR A 241 3.26 -13.39 -8.77
N TYR A 242 2.95 -12.10 -8.67
CA TYR A 242 1.64 -11.55 -9.00
C TYR A 242 1.73 -10.53 -10.13
N GLN A 243 0.76 -10.60 -11.03
CA GLN A 243 0.37 -9.50 -11.92
C GLN A 243 -1.05 -9.06 -11.61
N VAL A 244 -1.32 -7.78 -11.78
CA VAL A 244 -2.60 -7.18 -11.44
C VAL A 244 -3.13 -6.40 -12.63
N THR A 245 -4.31 -6.76 -13.11
CA THR A 245 -4.93 -6.09 -14.25
C THR A 245 -6.43 -5.86 -14.02
N GLN A 246 -7.01 -4.89 -14.72
CA GLN A 246 -8.46 -4.74 -14.73
C GLN A 246 -9.13 -5.82 -15.58
N ARG A 247 -8.50 -6.18 -16.70
CA ARG A 247 -8.93 -7.20 -17.63
C ARG A 247 -7.73 -7.67 -18.44
N LEU A 248 -7.67 -8.95 -18.78
CA LEU A 248 -6.71 -9.48 -19.72
C LEU A 248 -7.00 -8.95 -21.13
N PRO A 249 -6.02 -8.34 -21.80
CA PRO A 249 -6.22 -7.81 -23.14
C PRO A 249 -6.42 -8.96 -24.15
N ASP A 250 -7.50 -8.90 -24.94
CA ASP A 250 -7.85 -9.95 -25.93
C ASP A 250 -6.72 -10.21 -26.95
N ASN A 251 -5.91 -9.18 -27.25
CA ASN A 251 -4.84 -9.21 -28.25
C ASN A 251 -3.43 -9.21 -27.65
N SER A 252 -3.28 -9.48 -26.35
CA SER A 252 -1.96 -9.49 -25.73
C SER A 252 -1.86 -10.49 -24.59
N THR A 253 -0.80 -11.27 -24.63
CA THR A 253 -0.40 -12.20 -23.56
C THR A 253 0.55 -11.54 -22.56
N ARG A 254 0.75 -10.22 -22.62
CA ARG A 254 1.80 -9.53 -21.83
C ARG A 254 1.72 -9.84 -20.34
N GLU A 255 0.52 -9.82 -19.76
CA GLU A 255 0.35 -10.03 -18.33
C GLU A 255 0.73 -11.45 -17.90
N THR A 256 0.44 -12.47 -18.72
CA THR A 256 0.88 -13.84 -18.46
C THR A 256 2.35 -14.06 -18.84
N ASP A 257 2.80 -13.52 -19.96
CA ASP A 257 4.17 -13.64 -20.48
C ASP A 257 5.21 -13.04 -19.55
N ASN A 258 4.90 -11.92 -18.89
CA ASN A 258 5.77 -11.32 -17.88
C ASN A 258 6.11 -12.30 -16.74
N LEU A 259 5.23 -13.26 -16.45
CA LEU A 259 5.45 -14.30 -15.45
C LEU A 259 6.00 -15.59 -16.05
N ARG A 260 5.57 -15.94 -17.27
CA ARG A 260 5.87 -17.21 -17.94
C ARG A 260 7.37 -17.46 -18.10
N TYR A 261 8.14 -16.44 -18.44
CA TYR A 261 9.56 -16.58 -18.78
C TYR A 261 10.51 -16.57 -17.57
N ILE A 262 9.98 -16.45 -16.34
CA ILE A 262 10.78 -16.55 -15.13
C ILE A 262 11.20 -18.04 -14.95
N PRO A 263 12.50 -18.37 -14.99
CA PRO A 263 12.99 -19.74 -15.07
C PRO A 263 13.03 -20.42 -13.69
N ASP A 264 11.89 -20.47 -13.01
CA ASP A 264 11.70 -21.16 -11.74
C ASP A 264 10.32 -21.83 -11.63
N GLY A 265 10.17 -22.70 -10.64
CA GLY A 265 8.92 -23.42 -10.34
C GLY A 265 8.02 -22.71 -9.34
N TYR A 266 8.28 -21.45 -8.98
CA TYR A 266 7.45 -20.75 -8.00
C TYR A 266 6.08 -20.39 -8.57
N LYS A 267 5.11 -20.25 -7.67
CA LYS A 267 3.71 -19.97 -8.00
C LYS A 267 3.59 -18.62 -8.73
N LYS A 268 2.77 -18.59 -9.78
CA LYS A 268 2.52 -17.42 -10.63
C LYS A 268 1.01 -17.18 -10.69
N VAL A 269 0.59 -15.97 -10.39
CA VAL A 269 -0.83 -15.59 -10.28
C VAL A 269 -1.10 -14.28 -11.03
N VAL A 270 -2.17 -14.25 -11.80
CA VAL A 270 -2.74 -13.01 -12.33
C VAL A 270 -4.04 -12.72 -11.57
N LEU A 271 -4.14 -11.53 -10.98
CA LEU A 271 -5.35 -11.02 -10.36
C LEU A 271 -6.03 -10.07 -11.33
N THR A 272 -7.28 -10.37 -11.68
CA THR A 272 -8.07 -9.61 -12.66
C THR A 272 -9.41 -9.17 -12.08
N LEU A 273 -9.87 -7.97 -12.44
CA LEU A 273 -11.22 -7.49 -12.11
C LEU A 273 -12.29 -8.02 -13.06
N ASN A 274 -11.93 -8.74 -14.11
CA ASN A 274 -12.89 -9.36 -15.00
C ASN A 274 -13.05 -10.84 -14.64
N MET A 275 -14.20 -11.21 -14.07
CA MET A 275 -14.47 -12.60 -13.68
C MET A 275 -14.39 -13.61 -14.83
N PHE A 276 -14.63 -13.16 -16.07
CA PHE A 276 -14.56 -14.03 -17.26
C PHE A 276 -13.13 -14.41 -17.66
N ASP A 277 -12.13 -13.73 -17.12
CA ASP A 277 -10.71 -14.07 -17.35
C ASP A 277 -10.25 -15.23 -16.44
N ALA A 278 -11.00 -15.58 -15.40
CA ALA A 278 -10.58 -16.54 -14.39
C ALA A 278 -10.35 -17.95 -14.98
N GLY A 279 -9.30 -18.62 -14.52
CA GLY A 279 -8.89 -19.92 -15.04
C GLY A 279 -7.39 -20.14 -14.89
N SER A 280 -6.76 -20.73 -15.90
CA SER A 280 -5.31 -20.95 -15.93
C SER A 280 -4.76 -20.90 -17.34
N VAL A 281 -3.58 -20.31 -17.51
CA VAL A 281 -2.85 -20.28 -18.79
C VAL A 281 -1.40 -20.68 -18.55
N ASP A 282 -0.93 -21.73 -19.19
CA ASP A 282 0.47 -22.19 -19.11
C ASP A 282 1.00 -22.38 -17.68
N GLY A 283 0.16 -22.89 -16.76
CA GLY A 283 0.49 -23.08 -15.34
C GLY A 283 0.43 -21.82 -14.49
N ILE A 284 0.02 -20.67 -15.06
CA ILE A 284 -0.27 -19.42 -14.33
C ILE A 284 -1.74 -19.43 -13.93
N GLU A 285 -2.01 -19.24 -12.64
CA GLU A 285 -3.37 -19.16 -12.09
C GLU A 285 -3.95 -17.76 -12.35
N ILE A 286 -5.14 -17.67 -12.92
CA ILE A 286 -5.84 -16.40 -13.14
C ILE A 286 -7.06 -16.37 -12.21
N LYS A 287 -7.06 -15.45 -11.25
CA LYS A 287 -8.14 -15.32 -10.26
C LYS A 287 -8.89 -14.01 -10.41
N TYR A 288 -10.20 -14.08 -10.22
CA TYR A 288 -11.01 -12.89 -9.99
C TYR A 288 -10.59 -12.26 -8.66
N VAL A 289 -10.14 -11.01 -8.70
CA VAL A 289 -9.49 -10.37 -7.56
C VAL A 289 -10.43 -10.14 -6.38
N VAL A 290 -11.72 -9.91 -6.64
CA VAL A 290 -12.71 -9.70 -5.57
C VAL A 290 -12.88 -10.99 -4.76
N ASP A 291 -13.00 -12.14 -5.43
CA ASP A 291 -13.09 -13.43 -4.74
C ASP A 291 -11.79 -13.73 -3.98
N TRP A 292 -10.62 -13.50 -4.61
CA TRP A 292 -9.33 -13.68 -3.96
C TRP A 292 -9.19 -12.85 -2.67
N MET A 293 -9.73 -11.62 -2.65
CA MET A 293 -9.73 -10.75 -1.46
C MET A 293 -10.64 -11.28 -0.34
N LEU A 294 -11.67 -12.07 -0.67
CA LEU A 294 -12.60 -12.65 0.30
C LEU A 294 -12.13 -14.00 0.89
N GLU A 295 -11.11 -14.63 0.28
CA GLU A 295 -10.47 -15.86 0.78
C GLU A 295 -9.62 -15.65 2.05
N ALA A 296 -9.34 -14.40 2.44
CA ALA A 296 -8.36 -14.04 3.46
C ALA A 296 -8.84 -14.18 4.92
#